data_AF-A0A7V9JIM4-F1
#
_entry.id   AF-A0A7V9JIM4-F1
#
_cell.length_a   1.000
_cell.length_b   1.000
_cell.length_c   1.000
_cell.angle_alpha   90.00
_cell.angle_beta   90.00
_cell.angle_gamma   90.00
#
_symmetry.space_group_name_H-M   'P 1'
#
loop_
_entity.id
_entity.type
_entity.pdbx_description
1 polymer ?
#
loop_
_entity_poly.entity_id
_entity_poly.type
_entity_poly.pdbx_seq_one_letter_code
_entity_poly.pdbx_strand_id
1 'polypeptide(L)' 'MADKNLLRRARRAHEHKAIVTHTVRQHAGIPYEVEQRVCSDCRRILDERQLRRAAV' A
#
# COMPACT_ATOMS: atom_id res chain seq x y z
N MET A 1 4.52 22.37 -17.93
CA MET A 1 3.66 21.54 -17.04
C MET A 1 3.23 20.24 -17.75
N ALA A 2 4.17 19.39 -18.21
CA ALA A 2 3.84 18.20 -19.02
C ALA A 2 4.26 16.85 -18.35
N ASP A 3 5.04 16.89 -17.28
CA ASP A 3 5.85 15.74 -16.86
C ASP A 3 5.13 14.77 -15.90
N LYS A 4 4.16 15.25 -15.12
CA LYS A 4 3.47 14.41 -14.13
C LYS A 4 2.58 13.34 -14.76
N ASN A 5 2.08 13.54 -15.97
CA ASN A 5 1.14 12.61 -16.61
C ASN A 5 1.86 11.37 -17.20
N LEU A 6 3.03 11.59 -17.82
CA LEU A 6 3.89 10.53 -18.36
C LEU A 6 4.41 9.60 -17.24
N LEU A 7 4.87 10.17 -16.12
CA LEU A 7 5.26 9.40 -14.93
C LEU A 7 4.12 8.54 -14.38
N ARG A 8 2.87 9.02 -14.40
CA ARG A 8 1.70 8.22 -13.98
C ARG A 8 1.39 7.07 -14.94
N ARG A 9 1.60 7.26 -16.25
CA ARG A 9 1.39 6.20 -17.26
C ARG A 9 2.50 5.16 -17.22
N ALA A 10 3.76 5.57 -17.07
CA ALA A 10 4.89 4.66 -16.85
C ALA A 10 4.70 3.82 -15.57
N ARG A 11 4.23 4.43 -14.48
CA ARG A 11 3.80 3.72 -13.26
C ARG A 11 2.54 2.86 -13.41
N ARG A 12 1.87 2.84 -14.56
CA ARG A 12 0.77 1.88 -14.85
C ARG A 12 1.22 0.75 -15.77
N ALA A 13 2.26 0.98 -16.58
CA ALA A 13 2.82 0.03 -17.54
C ALA A 13 4.10 -0.63 -17.02
N HIS A 14 4.15 -0.96 -15.73
CA HIS A 14 5.26 -1.69 -15.14
C HIS A 14 4.73 -2.95 -14.46
N GLU A 15 5.57 -3.97 -14.36
CA GLU A 15 5.22 -5.18 -13.64
C GLU A 15 5.14 -4.87 -12.14
N HIS A 16 3.99 -5.19 -11.53
CA HIS A 16 3.79 -4.92 -10.12
C HIS A 16 4.55 -5.93 -9.27
N LYS A 17 5.72 -5.53 -8.77
CA LYS A 17 6.44 -6.31 -7.76
C LYS A 17 5.79 -6.13 -6.38
N ALA A 18 5.03 -7.13 -5.96
CA ALA A 18 4.38 -7.14 -4.65
C ALA A 18 5.43 -7.33 -3.54
N ILE A 19 5.51 -6.37 -2.63
CA ILE A 19 6.25 -6.47 -1.37
C ILE A 19 5.27 -6.42 -0.21
N VAL A 20 5.50 -7.24 0.80
CA VAL A 20 4.69 -7.25 2.02
C VAL A 20 5.21 -6.18 2.96
N THR A 21 4.34 -5.29 3.41
CA THR A 21 4.65 -4.27 4.42
C THR A 21 3.66 -4.38 5.57
N HIS A 22 4.17 -4.30 6.79
CA HIS A 22 3.36 -4.30 8.00
C HIS A 22 3.21 -2.85 8.45
N THR A 23 1.98 -2.37 8.49
CA THR A 23 1.70 -1.00 8.95
C THR A 23 0.65 -1.04 10.05
N VAL A 24 0.79 -0.14 11.02
CA VAL A 24 -0.19 0.03 12.09
C VAL A 24 -1.14 1.14 11.65
N ARG A 25 -2.41 0.78 11.46
CA ARG A 25 -3.49 1.72 11.19
C ARG A 25 -4.28 1.97 12.46
N GLN A 26 -4.92 3.13 12.54
CA GLN A 26 -5.89 3.42 13.58
C GLN A 26 -7.27 3.49 12.95
N HIS A 27 -8.23 2.75 13.51
CA HIS A 27 -9.63 2.82 13.10
C HIS A 27 -10.51 2.93 14.35
N ALA A 28 -11.31 3.99 14.41
CA ALA A 28 -12.14 4.30 15.59
C ALA A 28 -11.35 4.31 16.92
N GLY A 29 -10.10 4.82 16.91
CA GLY A 29 -9.24 4.91 18.10
C GLY A 29 -8.53 3.61 18.51
N ILE A 30 -8.84 2.48 17.86
CA ILE A 30 -8.19 1.20 18.12
C ILE A 30 -7.06 1.03 17.10
N PRO A 31 -5.81 0.73 17.53
CA PRO A 31 -4.74 0.37 16.62
C PRO A 31 -4.97 -1.03 16.04
N TYR A 32 -4.67 -1.20 14.76
CA TYR A 32 -4.74 -2.46 14.03
C TYR A 32 -3.47 -2.66 13.24
N GLU A 33 -2.89 -3.84 13.34
CA GLU A 33 -1.81 -4.23 12.44
C GLU A 33 -2.44 -4.74 11.15
N VAL A 34 -2.01 -4.16 10.03
CA VAL A 34 -2.41 -4.57 8.69
C VAL A 34 -1.18 -4.95 7.88
N GLU A 35 -1.27 -6.09 7.22
CA GLU A 35 -0.32 -6.55 6.21
C GLU A 35 -0.81 -6.01 4.87
N GLN A 36 -0.09 -5.06 4.30
CA GLN A 36 -0.36 -4.54 2.97
C GLN A 36 0.64 -5.13 1.98
N ARG A 37 0.14 -5.74 0.90
CA ARG A 37 0.97 -6.02 -0.27
C ARG A 37 0.98 -4.78 -1.13
N VAL A 38 2.09 -4.07 -1.14
CA VAL A 38 2.28 -2.86 -1.93
C VAL A 38 3.23 -3.13 -3.08
N CYS A 39 3.03 -2.45 -4.20
CA CYS A 39 4.00 -2.47 -5.28
C CYS A 39 5.22 -1.63 -4.88
N SER A 40 6.42 -2.19 -4.99
CA SER A 40 7.66 -1.48 -4.65
C SER A 40 7.88 -0.21 -5.49
N ASP A 41 7.46 -0.23 -6.76
CA ASP A 41 7.73 0.85 -7.71
C ASP A 41 6.68 1.96 -7.66
N CYS A 42 5.40 1.61 -7.79
CA CYS A 42 4.31 2.59 -7.81
C CYS A 42 3.66 2.82 -6.44
N ARG A 43 4.02 2.06 -5.40
CA ARG A 43 3.43 2.09 -4.05
C ARG A 43 1.92 1.87 -4.04
N ARG A 44 1.40 1.22 -5.08
CA ARG A 44 -0.02 0.83 -5.16
C ARG A 44 -0.27 -0.35 -4.24
N ILE A 45 -1.32 -0.27 -3.43
CA ILE A 45 -1.81 -1.40 -2.64
C ILE A 45 -2.43 -2.40 -3.63
N LEU A 46 -1.88 -3.61 -3.65
CA LEU A 46 -2.36 -4.74 -4.46
C LEU A 46 -3.29 -5.62 -3.63
N ASP A 47 -2.97 -5.78 -2.35
CA ASP A 47 -3.76 -6.55 -1.39
C ASP A 47 -3.59 -5.93 0.00
N GLU A 48 -4.62 -5.98 0.82
CA GLU A 48 -4.57 -5.52 2.21
C GLU A 48 -5.29 -6.56 3.07
N ARG A 49 -4.57 -7.08 4.07
CA ARG A 49 -5.09 -8.04 5.03
C ARG A 49 -4.90 -7.49 6.44
N GLN A 50 -6.02 -7.32 7.14
CA GLN A 50 -5.98 -6.99 8.57
C GLN A 50 -5.48 -8.22 9.34
N LEU A 51 -4.35 -8.08 10.05
CA LEU A 51 -3.75 -9.18 10.78
C LEU A 51 -4.34 -9.31 12.17
N ARG A 52 -4.33 -8.22 12.95
CA ARG A 52 -4.74 -8.24 14.36
C ARG A 52 -5.34 -6.91 14.77
N ARG A 53 -6.35 -6.97 15.64
CA ARG A 53 -6.70 -5.83 16.49
C ARG A 53 -5.60 -5.73 17.54
N ALA A 54 -4.93 -4.58 17.64
CA ALA A 54 -4.22 -4.25 18.86
C ALA A 54 -5.28 -3.71 19.85
N ALA A 55 -6.15 -4.61 20.31
CA ALA A 55 -7.01 -4.32 21.45
C ALA A 55 -6.16 -4.54 22.70
N VAL A 56 -5.94 -3.45 23.44
CA VAL A 56 -5.40 -3.44 24.81
C VAL A 56 -6.58 -3.49 25.78
#